data_AF-A0A212KH19-F1
#
_entry.id   AF-A0A212KH19-F1
#
_cell.length_a   1.000
_cell.length_b   1.000
_cell.length_c   1.000
_cell.angle_alpha   90.00
_cell.angle_beta   90.00
_cell.angle_gamma   90.00
#
_symmetry.space_group_name_H-M   'P 1'
#
loop_
_entity.id
_entity.type
_entity.pdbx_description
1 polymer ?
#
loop_
_entity_poly.entity_id
_entity_poly.type
_entity_poly.pdbx_seq_one_letter_code
_entity_poly.pdbx_strand_id
1 'polypeptide(L)' 'MGEVANPPPVSDRRATAFSGAEEPLLTELYRDPTLHAVLRRDGIEVETLQAMVAAAQKRLMPDAA' A
#
# COMPACT_ATOMS: atom_id res chain seq x y z
N MET A 1 -3.76 -44.50 -5.84
CA MET A 1 -3.14 -44.16 -4.54
C MET A 1 -1.72 -43.71 -4.83
N GLY A 2 -1.34 -42.49 -4.44
CA GLY A 2 0.03 -41.98 -4.65
C GLY A 2 0.10 -40.46 -4.73
N GLU A 3 0.03 -39.81 -3.57
CA GLU A 3 0.71 -38.56 -3.20
C GLU A 3 0.64 -37.36 -4.17
N VAL A 4 -0.38 -36.52 -3.99
CA VAL A 4 -0.33 -35.12 -4.46
C VAL A 4 0.67 -34.36 -3.58
N ALA A 5 1.81 -33.99 -4.15
CA ALA A 5 2.82 -33.18 -3.49
C ALA A 5 2.17 -31.89 -2.96
N ASN A 6 2.03 -31.80 -1.64
CA ASN A 6 1.50 -30.63 -0.96
C ASN A 6 2.53 -29.49 -1.18
N PRO A 7 2.18 -28.38 -1.86
CA PRO A 7 3.12 -27.29 -2.03
C PRO A 7 3.52 -26.75 -0.64
N PRO A 8 4.78 -26.31 -0.46
CA PRO A 8 5.23 -25.81 0.82
C PRO A 8 4.30 -24.68 1.29
N PRO A 9 4.04 -24.56 2.61
CA PRO A 9 3.25 -23.47 3.14
C PRO A 9 3.96 -22.18 2.72
N VAL A 10 3.36 -21.46 1.77
CA VAL A 10 3.77 -20.10 1.45
C VAL A 10 3.72 -19.36 2.76
N SER A 11 4.90 -18.98 3.28
CA SER A 11 5.00 -18.25 4.53
C SER A 11 4.04 -17.07 4.42
N ASP A 12 3.01 -17.10 5.25
CA ASP A 12 1.99 -16.08 5.35
C ASP A 12 2.63 -14.84 5.99
N ARG A 13 3.52 -14.20 5.23
CA ARG A 13 4.03 -12.86 5.50
C ARG A 13 3.02 -11.81 5.03
N ARG A 14 1.73 -12.20 5.00
CA ARG A 14 0.56 -11.34 4.80
C ARG A 14 -0.03 -10.89 6.15
N ALA A 15 0.72 -11.03 7.24
CA ALA A 15 0.40 -10.33 8.46
C ALA A 15 0.52 -8.82 8.19
N THR A 16 -0.64 -8.16 8.16
CA THR A 16 -0.96 -6.77 7.78
C THR A 16 -1.28 -6.49 6.30
N ALA A 17 -1.95 -7.41 5.61
CA ALA A 17 -2.94 -6.92 4.65
C ALA A 17 -4.04 -6.22 5.47
N PHE A 18 -4.27 -4.93 5.23
CA PHE A 18 -5.29 -4.11 5.90
C PHE A 18 -6.55 -4.93 6.22
N SER A 19 -6.79 -5.20 7.50
CA SER A 19 -8.02 -5.86 7.94
C SER A 19 -9.13 -4.89 7.66
N GLY A 20 -9.89 -5.13 6.58
CA GLY A 20 -10.75 -4.16 5.89
C GLY A 20 -11.99 -3.69 6.65
N ALA A 21 -11.82 -3.25 7.90
CA ALA A 21 -12.86 -2.67 8.74
C ALA A 21 -12.84 -1.13 8.70
N GLU A 22 -11.67 -0.51 8.47
CA GLU A 22 -11.52 0.95 8.41
C GLU A 22 -10.57 1.35 7.28
N GLU A 23 -10.90 2.46 6.59
CA GLU A 23 -10.01 3.05 5.59
C GLU A 23 -8.79 3.64 6.31
N PRO A 24 -7.57 3.20 5.96
CA PRO A 24 -6.38 3.64 6.67
C PRO A 24 -6.09 5.10 6.40
N LEU A 25 -5.55 5.76 7.42
CA LEU A 25 -5.10 7.13 7.22
C LEU A 25 -3.96 7.14 6.19
N LEU A 26 -3.91 8.19 5.39
CA LEU A 26 -2.88 8.36 4.37
C LEU A 26 -1.45 8.28 4.96
N THR A 27 -1.28 8.73 6.20
CA THR A 27 -0.01 8.65 6.95
C THR A 27 0.41 7.22 7.29
N GLU A 28 -0.55 6.33 7.55
CA GLU A 28 -0.30 4.92 7.79
C GLU A 28 0.04 4.21 6.48
N LEU A 29 -0.66 4.56 5.41
CA LEU A 29 -0.42 4.04 4.07
C LEU A 29 1.01 4.36 3.58
N TYR A 30 1.53 5.56 3.86
CA TYR A 30 2.93 5.90 3.53
C TYR A 30 3.98 5.16 4.34
N ARG A 31 3.62 4.59 5.49
CA ARG A 31 4.53 3.77 6.31
C ARG A 31 4.48 2.29 5.95
N ASP A 32 3.50 1.88 5.14
CA ASP A 32 3.30 0.47 4.79
C ASP A 32 4.38 -0.04 3.82
N PRO A 33 5.21 -1.02 4.21
CA PRO A 33 6.29 -1.53 3.37
C PRO A 33 5.78 -2.22 2.09
N THR A 34 4.54 -2.71 2.08
CA THR A 34 3.93 -3.33 0.89
C THR A 34 3.67 -2.29 -0.19
N LEU A 35 3.18 -1.10 0.17
CA LEU A 35 3.05 0.03 -0.73
C LEU A 35 4.40 0.38 -1.36
N HIS A 36 5.47 0.50 -0.55
CA HIS A 36 6.81 0.77 -1.07
C HIS A 36 7.29 -0.30 -2.06
N ALA A 37 7.01 -1.58 -1.77
CA ALA A 37 7.38 -2.68 -2.66
C ALA A 37 6.60 -2.64 -3.99
N VAL A 38 5.31 -2.31 -3.95
CA VAL A 38 4.48 -2.15 -5.16
C VAL A 38 4.95 -0.95 -5.98
N LEU A 39 5.12 0.22 -5.36
CA LEU A 39 5.58 1.43 -6.06
C LEU A 39 6.94 1.21 -6.72
N ARG A 40 7.90 0.59 -6.00
CA ARG A 40 9.23 0.29 -6.55
C ARG A 40 9.16 -0.68 -7.73
N ARG A 41 8.30 -1.70 -7.67
CA ARG A 41 8.10 -2.63 -8.80
C ARG A 41 7.66 -1.90 -10.06
N ASP A 42 6.83 -0.88 -9.89
CA ASP A 42 6.29 -0.04 -10.95
C ASP A 42 7.19 1.17 -11.28
N GLY A 43 8.38 1.28 -10.66
CA GLY A 43 9.36 2.35 -10.91
C GLY A 43 8.96 3.72 -10.35
N ILE A 44 8.07 3.75 -9.36
CA ILE A 44 7.54 4.95 -8.75
C ILE A 44 8.19 5.16 -7.38
N GLU A 45 8.76 6.34 -7.17
CA GLU A 45 9.25 6.75 -5.86
C GLU A 45 8.08 7.23 -4.98
N VAL A 46 8.07 6.84 -3.70
CA VAL A 46 7.00 7.21 -2.76
C VAL A 46 6.84 8.72 -2.60
N GLU A 47 7.94 9.47 -2.72
CA GLU A 47 7.95 10.94 -2.68
C GLU A 47 7.14 11.54 -3.84
N THR A 48 7.16 10.90 -5.01
CA THR A 48 6.37 11.31 -6.19
C THR A 48 4.88 11.15 -5.90
N LEU A 49 4.48 10.00 -5.33
CA LEU A 49 3.10 9.77 -4.91
C LEU A 49 2.65 10.81 -3.87
N GLN A 50 3.49 11.11 -2.87
CA GLN A 50 3.19 12.13 -1.86
C GLN A 50 2.98 13.52 -2.48
N ALA A 51 3.85 13.93 -3.41
CA ALA A 51 3.73 15.20 -4.10
C ALA A 51 2.43 15.30 -4.92
N MET A 52 2.04 14.22 -5.61
CA MET A 52 0.79 14.15 -6.36
C MET A 52 -0.43 14.27 -5.44
N VAL A 53 -0.43 13.57 -4.31
CA VAL A 53 -1.53 13.64 -3.34
C VAL A 53 -1.61 15.04 -2.73
N ALA A 54 -0.50 15.66 -2.36
CA ALA A 54 -0.47 17.03 -1.86
C ALA A 54 -0.99 18.04 -2.90
N ALA A 55 -0.62 17.87 -4.17
CA ALA A 55 -1.14 18.70 -5.26
C ALA A 55 -2.65 18.51 -5.47
N ALA A 56 -3.15 17.27 -5.37
CA ALA A 56 -4.57 16.97 -5.45
C ALA A 56 -5.35 17.57 -4.27
N GLN A 57 -4.85 17.45 -3.05
CA GLN A 57 -5.45 18.06 -1.86
C GLN A 57 -5.56 19.58 -1.98
N LYS A 58 -4.48 20.25 -2.44
CA LYS A 58 -4.50 21.70 -2.70
C LYS A 58 -5.57 22.11 -3.73
N ARG A 59 -5.81 21.28 -4.75
CA ARG A 59 -6.86 21.54 -5.76
C ARG A 59 -8.26 21.31 -5.21
N LEU A 60 -8.43 20.35 -4.32
CA LEU A 60 -9.71 19.99 -3.70
C LEU A 60 -10.10 20.93 -2.55
N MET A 61 -9.13 21.60 -1.92
CA MET A 61 -9.33 22.58 -0.86
C MET A 61 -8.93 23.99 -1.30
N PRO A 62 -9.63 24.62 -2.27
CA PRO A 62 -9.26 25.96 -2.74
C PRO A 62 -9.62 27.12 -1.80
N ASP A 63 -10.22 26.88 -0.62
CA ASP A 63 -10.61 27.98 0.28
C ASP A 63 -10.65 27.52 1.75
N ALA A 64 -9.61 27.87 2.49
CA ALA A 64 -9.61 27.99 3.94
C ALA A 64 -8.74 29.22 4.26
N ALA A 65 -9.22 30.38 3.82
CA ALA A 65 -8.63 31.70 4.09
C ALA A 65 -9.63 32.55 4.88
#